data_AF-A0A954GI65-F1
#
_entry.id   AF-A0A954GI65-F1
#
_cell.length_a   1.000
_cell.length_b   1.000
_cell.length_c   1.000
_cell.angle_alpha   90.00
_cell.angle_beta   90.00
_cell.angle_gamma   90.00
#
_symmetry.space_group_name_H-M   'P 1'
#
loop_
_entity.id
_entity.type
_entity.pdbx_description
1 polymer ?
#
loop_
_entity_poly.entity_id
_entity_poly.type
_entity_poly.pdbx_seq_one_letter_code
_entity_poly.pdbx_strand_id
1 'polypeptide(L)'
;SREVCTVRRERTNTPLQAMVTLNDPQFVEAARHLAEVSLQASGGDEGRTADVIFQRVLERPITSEEQSILLADQQEYLKYYQSNPDDAGALINVGDSTPDAQLDAPTLAAWTMICNQVLNLDETLNK
;
A
#
# COMPACT_ATOMS: atom_id res chain seq x y z
N SER A 1 -29.55 9.18 -37.25
CA SER A 1 -29.03 8.44 -36.09
C SER A 1 -27.54 8.67 -35.99
N ARG A 2 -27.06 9.32 -34.91
CA ARG A 2 -25.62 9.49 -34.66
C ARG A 2 -25.15 8.23 -33.94
N GLU A 3 -24.41 7.38 -34.66
CA GLU A 3 -23.72 6.26 -34.02
C GLU A 3 -22.47 6.78 -33.32
N VAL A 4 -22.51 6.74 -32.00
CA VAL A 4 -21.35 6.98 -31.14
C VAL A 4 -20.61 5.65 -31.03
N CYS A 5 -19.61 5.44 -31.86
CA CYS A 5 -18.60 4.42 -31.63
C CYS A 5 -17.75 4.86 -30.44
N THR A 6 -18.03 4.34 -29.25
CA THR A 6 -17.08 4.36 -28.12
C THR A 6 -15.91 3.47 -28.49
N VAL A 7 -14.79 4.07 -28.92
CA VAL A 7 -13.51 3.37 -29.08
C VAL A 7 -13.11 2.84 -27.71
N ARG A 8 -13.24 1.53 -27.52
CA ARG A 8 -12.80 0.82 -26.33
C ARG A 8 -11.26 0.92 -26.29
N ARG A 9 -10.69 1.56 -25.27
CA ARG A 9 -9.23 1.60 -25.08
C ARG A 9 -8.71 0.16 -25.01
N GLU A 10 -7.71 -0.15 -25.83
CA GLU A 10 -6.98 -1.42 -25.73
C GLU A 10 -6.27 -1.46 -24.37
N ARG A 11 -6.42 -2.58 -23.65
CA ARG A 11 -5.68 -2.86 -22.42
C ARG A 11 -4.21 -3.05 -22.80
N THR A 12 -3.39 -2.02 -22.59
CA THR A 12 -1.94 -2.13 -22.74
C THR A 12 -1.36 -2.82 -21.50
N ASN A 13 -1.44 -4.14 -21.46
CA ASN A 13 -0.69 -4.97 -20.53
C ASN A 13 0.82 -4.80 -20.83
N THR A 14 1.53 -4.00 -20.04
CA THR A 14 2.98 -4.16 -19.88
C THR A 14 3.28 -4.63 -18.45
N PRO A 15 3.34 -5.97 -18.22
CA PRO A 15 3.69 -6.54 -16.91
C PRO A 15 5.09 -6.13 -16.40
N LEU A 16 5.89 -5.47 -17.25
CA LEU A 16 7.24 -5.00 -16.92
C LEU A 16 7.25 -3.76 -16.00
N GLN A 17 6.21 -2.92 -16.00
CA GLN A 17 6.18 -1.73 -15.12
C GLN A 17 5.85 -2.08 -13.67
N ALA A 18 5.02 -3.09 -13.42
CA ALA A 18 4.71 -3.56 -12.06
C ALA A 18 5.94 -4.16 -11.33
N MET A 19 6.95 -4.62 -12.08
CA MET A 19 8.20 -5.15 -11.51
C MET A 19 9.18 -4.04 -11.14
N VAL A 20 9.11 -2.88 -11.81
CA VAL A 20 9.91 -1.70 -11.49
C VAL A 20 9.34 -0.98 -10.25
N THR A 21 8.01 -0.90 -10.12
CA THR A 21 7.35 -0.30 -8.95
C THR A 21 7.53 -1.11 -7.65
N LEU A 22 7.73 -2.42 -7.73
CA LEU A 22 7.86 -3.28 -6.56
C LEU A 22 9.20 -3.10 -5.80
N ASN A 23 10.23 -2.57 -6.46
CA ASN A 23 11.58 -2.43 -5.88
C ASN A 23 12.21 -1.04 -6.07
N ASP A 24 11.52 -0.08 -6.70
CA ASP A 24 12.02 1.28 -6.77
C ASP A 24 12.00 1.90 -5.36
N PRO A 25 13.14 2.37 -4.82
CA PRO A 25 13.21 3.01 -3.52
C PRO A 25 12.18 4.14 -3.35
N GLN A 26 11.84 4.86 -4.43
CA GLN A 26 10.85 5.94 -4.39
C GLN A 26 9.43 5.40 -4.16
N PHE A 27 9.10 4.22 -4.69
CA PHE A 27 7.79 3.59 -4.46
C PHE A 27 7.68 3.01 -3.05
N VAL A 28 8.77 2.44 -2.53
CA VAL A 28 8.83 1.96 -1.15
C VAL A 28 8.73 3.13 -0.17
N GLU A 29 9.44 4.22 -0.43
CA GLU A 29 9.37 5.46 0.35
C GLU A 29 7.96 6.07 0.32
N ALA A 30 7.32 6.12 -0.85
CA ALA A 30 5.94 6.58 -0.98
C ALA A 30 4.95 5.67 -0.24
N ALA A 31 5.13 4.36 -0.31
CA ALA A 31 4.31 3.39 0.42
C ALA A 31 4.46 3.56 1.94
N ARG A 32 5.70 3.80 2.42
CA ARG A 32 5.96 4.09 3.83
C ARG A 32 5.26 5.37 4.26
N HIS A 33 5.41 6.45 3.51
CA HIS A 33 4.72 7.69 3.84
C HIS A 33 3.20 7.54 3.85
N LEU A 34 2.64 6.77 2.91
CA LEU A 34 1.22 6.45 2.91
C LEU A 34 0.81 5.66 4.16
N ALA A 35 1.65 4.73 4.63
CA ALA A 35 1.42 4.00 5.86
C ALA A 35 1.42 4.93 7.09
N GLU A 36 2.42 5.82 7.21
CA GLU A 36 2.53 6.78 8.32
C GLU A 36 1.29 7.66 8.45
N VAL A 37 0.90 8.33 7.36
CA VAL A 37 -0.24 9.24 7.36
C VAL A 37 -1.57 8.51 7.60
N SER A 38 -1.65 7.23 7.21
CA SER A 38 -2.86 6.42 7.42
C SER A 38 -2.98 5.94 8.86
N LEU A 39 -1.86 5.49 9.46
CA LEU A 39 -1.76 5.14 10.88
C LEU A 39 -2.08 6.32 11.80
N GLN A 40 -1.55 7.51 11.48
CA GLN A 40 -1.83 8.73 12.23
C GLN A 40 -3.29 9.15 12.12
N ALA A 41 -3.88 9.08 10.92
CA ALA A 41 -5.27 9.46 10.69
C ALA A 41 -6.28 8.49 11.33
N SER A 42 -5.93 7.21 11.45
CA SER A 42 -6.78 6.19 12.07
C SER A 42 -6.66 6.14 13.60
N GLY A 43 -5.59 6.72 14.16
CA GLY A 43 -5.24 6.57 15.58
C GLY A 43 -4.73 5.17 15.92
N GLY A 44 -4.15 4.46 14.94
CA GLY A 44 -3.63 3.11 15.10
C GLY A 44 -4.67 1.98 15.00
N ASP A 45 -5.96 2.29 14.77
CA ASP A 45 -6.97 1.27 14.52
C ASP A 45 -6.75 0.62 13.14
N GLU A 46 -6.55 -0.69 13.11
CA GLU A 46 -6.15 -1.40 11.89
C GLU A 46 -7.23 -1.37 10.80
N GLY A 47 -8.49 -1.59 11.18
CA GLY A 47 -9.61 -1.58 10.24
C GLY A 47 -9.78 -0.20 9.59
N ARG A 48 -9.70 0.86 10.40
CA ARG A 48 -9.75 2.24 9.93
C ARG A 48 -8.51 2.63 9.15
N THR A 49 -7.33 2.10 9.49
CA THR A 49 -6.10 2.31 8.71
C THR A 49 -6.28 1.75 7.29
N ALA A 50 -6.78 0.53 7.15
CA ALA A 50 -7.06 -0.09 5.85
C ALA A 50 -8.06 0.73 5.03
N ASP A 51 -9.14 1.23 5.66
CA ASP A 51 -10.13 2.07 4.99
C ASP A 51 -9.54 3.41 4.53
N VAL A 52 -8.71 4.06 5.36
CA VAL A 52 -8.01 5.30 4.98
C VAL A 52 -7.08 5.08 3.79
N ILE A 53 -6.37 3.96 3.73
CA ILE A 53 -5.51 3.60 2.59
C ILE A 53 -6.36 3.49 1.32
N PHE A 54 -7.47 2.74 1.37
CA PHE A 54 -8.37 2.54 0.22
C PHE A 54 -9.00 3.84 -0.26
N GLN A 55 -9.44 4.71 0.66
CA GLN A 55 -9.98 6.00 0.29
C GLN A 55 -8.95 6.90 -0.40
N ARG A 56 -7.68 6.87 0.05
CA ARG A 56 -6.61 7.68 -0.54
C ARG A 56 -6.14 7.15 -1.90
N VAL A 57 -6.11 5.83 -2.07
CA VAL A 57 -5.53 5.20 -3.27
C VAL A 57 -6.59 4.90 -4.34
N LEU A 58 -7.75 4.39 -3.93
CA LEU A 58 -8.81 3.92 -4.83
C LEU A 58 -10.03 4.85 -4.87
N GLU A 59 -10.09 5.89 -4.03
CA GLU A 59 -11.22 6.83 -3.92
C GLU A 59 -12.56 6.17 -3.57
N ARG A 60 -12.52 5.01 -2.91
CA ARG A 60 -13.69 4.27 -2.43
C ARG A 60 -13.42 3.67 -1.05
N PRO A 61 -14.46 3.41 -0.23
CA PRO A 61 -14.28 2.65 0.99
C PRO A 61 -13.87 1.20 0.68
N ILE A 62 -13.16 0.59 1.63
CA ILE A 62 -12.82 -0.82 1.56
C ILE A 62 -14.07 -1.67 1.83
N THR A 63 -14.24 -2.77 1.09
CA THR A 63 -15.30 -3.74 1.39
C THR A 63 -14.90 -4.64 2.56
N SER A 64 -15.88 -5.25 3.24
CA SER A 64 -15.57 -6.14 4.37
C SER A 64 -14.73 -7.36 3.98
N GLU A 65 -14.90 -7.88 2.75
CA GLU A 65 -14.11 -8.99 2.24
C GLU A 65 -12.65 -8.57 2.00
N GLU A 66 -12.43 -7.47 1.28
CA GLU A 66 -11.08 -6.91 1.04
C GLU A 66 -10.37 -6.59 2.37
N GLN A 67 -11.09 -5.98 3.32
CA GLN A 67 -10.54 -5.65 4.63
C GLN A 67 -10.10 -6.90 5.39
N SER A 68 -10.87 -7.98 5.33
CA SER A 68 -10.50 -9.23 5.99
C SER A 68 -9.21 -9.84 5.42
N ILE A 69 -9.00 -9.75 4.11
CA ILE A 69 -7.80 -10.23 3.42
C ILE A 69 -6.60 -9.37 3.80
N LEU A 70 -6.74 -8.04 3.70
CA LEU A 70 -5.67 -7.11 4.03
C LEU A 70 -5.21 -7.18 5.47
N LEU A 71 -6.14 -7.37 6.41
CA LEU A 71 -5.79 -7.53 7.82
C LEU A 71 -5.13 -8.88 8.11
N ALA A 72 -5.45 -9.94 7.36
CA ALA A 72 -4.74 -11.21 7.46
C ALA A 72 -3.29 -11.07 6.96
N ASP A 73 -3.08 -10.44 5.80
CA ASP A 73 -1.74 -10.15 5.26
C ASP A 73 -0.95 -9.25 6.21
N GLN A 74 -1.59 -8.22 6.78
CA GLN A 74 -0.97 -7.31 7.73
C GLN A 74 -0.47 -8.05 8.97
N GLN A 75 -1.25 -8.99 9.50
CA GLN A 75 -0.86 -9.78 10.66
C GLN A 75 0.32 -10.69 10.36
N GLU A 76 0.38 -11.26 9.15
CA GLU A 76 1.51 -12.06 8.71
C GLU A 76 2.80 -11.23 8.60
N TYR A 77 2.72 -10.05 7.97
CA TYR A 77 3.85 -9.12 7.90
C TYR A 77 4.28 -8.62 9.28
N LEU A 78 3.34 -8.27 10.15
CA LEU A 78 3.64 -7.81 11.50
C LEU A 78 4.39 -8.89 12.29
N LYS A 79 3.91 -10.15 12.23
CA LYS A 79 4.58 -11.28 12.88
C LYS A 79 5.99 -11.50 12.34
N TYR A 80 6.18 -11.37 11.02
CA TYR A 80 7.49 -11.46 10.39
C TYR A 80 8.43 -10.37 10.92
N TYR A 81 8.02 -9.10 10.89
CA TYR A 81 8.86 -7.97 11.29
C TYR A 81 9.09 -7.85 12.79
N GLN A 82 8.16 -8.35 13.61
CA GLN A 82 8.40 -8.51 15.06
C GLN A 82 9.48 -9.54 15.35
N SER A 83 9.57 -10.58 14.51
CA SER A 83 10.62 -11.62 14.63
C SER A 83 11.94 -11.19 13.98
N ASN A 84 11.90 -10.24 13.04
CA ASN A 84 13.04 -9.74 12.28
C ASN A 84 13.08 -8.19 12.30
N PRO A 85 13.38 -7.58 13.46
CA PRO A 85 13.36 -6.12 13.61
C PRO A 85 14.41 -5.41 12.74
N ASP A 86 15.53 -6.07 12.42
CA ASP A 86 16.54 -5.54 11.51
C ASP A 86 15.99 -5.36 10.09
N ASP A 87 15.16 -6.30 9.62
CA ASP A 87 14.49 -6.20 8.31
C ASP A 87 13.43 -5.09 8.32
N ALA A 88 12.72 -4.92 9.44
CA ALA A 88 11.77 -3.83 9.60
C ALA A 88 12.47 -2.47 9.48
N GLY A 89 13.60 -2.32 10.18
CA GLY A 89 14.48 -1.17 10.09
C GLY A 89 15.00 -0.95 8.67
N ALA A 90 15.46 -2.00 7.99
CA ALA A 90 15.93 -1.91 6.62
C ALA A 90 14.85 -1.40 5.66
N LEU A 91 13.60 -1.87 5.81
CA LEU A 91 12.48 -1.45 4.98
C LEU A 91 12.06 0.00 5.24
N ILE A 92 11.88 0.40 6.50
CA ILE A 92 11.37 1.75 6.81
C ILE A 92 12.40 2.85 6.56
N ASN A 93 13.68 2.50 6.44
CA ASN A 93 14.75 3.43 6.09
C ASN A 93 15.08 3.43 4.58
N VAL A 94 14.27 2.78 3.74
CA VAL A 94 14.39 2.92 2.27
C VAL A 94 13.95 4.33 1.86
N GLY A 95 14.79 4.99 1.05
CA GLY A 95 14.59 6.36 0.59
C GLY A 95 15.43 7.38 1.36
N ASP A 96 15.22 8.66 1.08
CA ASP A 96 15.98 9.76 1.70
C ASP A 96 15.27 10.37 2.90
N SER A 97 13.95 10.18 3.02
CA SER A 97 13.16 10.71 4.13
C SER A 97 13.21 9.82 5.37
N THR A 98 13.08 10.47 6.52
CA THR A 98 13.19 9.81 7.83
C THR A 98 11.83 9.27 8.28
N PRO A 99 11.76 8.03 8.78
CA PRO A 99 10.52 7.48 9.32
C PRO A 99 10.11 8.19 10.62
N ASP A 100 8.81 8.24 10.89
CA ASP A 100 8.30 8.79 12.15
C ASP A 100 8.74 7.93 13.35
N ALA A 101 9.62 8.50 14.18
CA ALA A 101 10.16 7.83 15.36
C ALA A 101 9.13 7.51 16.45
N GLN A 102 7.91 8.06 16.36
CA GLN A 102 6.82 7.71 17.29
C GLN A 102 6.10 6.41 16.92
N LEU A 103 6.27 5.93 15.68
CA LEU A 103 5.67 4.69 15.22
C LEU A 103 6.60 3.50 15.50
N ASP A 104 6.00 2.40 15.95
CA ASP A 104 6.71 1.13 16.11
C ASP A 104 7.21 0.63 14.74
N ALA A 105 8.50 0.34 14.64
CA ALA A 105 9.15 0.00 13.37
C ALA A 105 8.56 -1.26 12.70
N PRO A 106 8.34 -2.39 13.42
CA PRO A 106 7.61 -3.55 12.87
C PRO A 106 6.21 -3.22 12.35
N THR A 107 5.46 -2.41 13.10
CA THR A 107 4.11 -1.98 12.72
C THR A 107 4.15 -1.13 11.44
N LEU A 108 5.05 -0.16 11.38
CA LEU A 108 5.22 0.69 10.20
C LEU A 108 5.68 -0.12 8.98
N ALA A 109 6.61 -1.06 9.16
CA ALA A 109 7.08 -1.96 8.10
C ALA A 109 5.93 -2.82 7.53
N ALA A 110 5.11 -3.41 8.39
CA ALA A 110 3.96 -4.21 7.98
C ALA A 110 2.96 -3.38 7.15
N TRP A 111 2.60 -2.18 7.62
CA TRP A 111 1.72 -1.30 6.86
C TRP A 111 2.35 -0.74 5.59
N THR A 112 3.67 -0.57 5.54
CA THR A 112 4.41 -0.20 4.33
C THR A 112 4.26 -1.27 3.25
N MET A 113 4.35 -2.56 3.62
CA MET A 113 4.12 -3.68 2.69
C MET A 113 2.68 -3.70 2.18
N ILE A 114 1.70 -3.47 3.07
CA ILE A 114 0.29 -3.36 2.68
C ILE A 114 0.07 -2.21 1.69
N CYS A 115 0.60 -1.01 1.99
CA CYS A 115 0.54 0.12 1.08
C CYS A 115 1.20 -0.19 -0.27
N ASN A 116 2.35 -0.87 -0.28
CA ASN A 116 3.01 -1.29 -1.51
C ASN A 116 2.13 -2.27 -2.31
N GLN A 117 1.51 -3.25 -1.66
CA GLN A 117 0.57 -4.19 -2.29
C GLN A 117 -0.63 -3.45 -2.90
N VAL A 118 -1.25 -2.52 -2.17
CA VAL A 118 -2.39 -1.73 -2.66
C VAL A 118 -2.00 -0.82 -3.83
N LEU A 119 -0.85 -0.16 -3.77
CA LEU A 119 -0.33 0.67 -4.86
C LEU A 119 -0.04 -0.15 -6.14
N ASN A 120 0.24 -1.44 -6.00
CA ASN A 120 0.50 -2.36 -7.11
C ASN A 120 -0.75 -3.16 -7.57
N LEU A 121 -1.94 -2.92 -7.00
CA LEU A 121 -3.16 -3.55 -7.51
C LEU A 121 -3.49 -3.06 -8.94
N ASP A 122 -4.04 -3.97 -9.76
CA ASP A 122 -4.45 -3.67 -11.15
C ASP A 122 -5.46 -2.50 -11.21
N GLU A 123 -6.35 -2.40 -10.21
CA GLU A 123 -7.32 -1.31 -10.06
C GLU A 123 -6.64 0.05 -9.86
N THR A 124 -5.45 0.07 -9.28
CA THR A 124 -4.64 1.28 -9.04
C THR A 124 -3.82 1.67 -10.27
N LEU A 125 -3.35 0.68 -11.04
CA LEU A 125 -2.47 0.90 -12.19
C LEU A 125 -3.22 1.20 -13.50
N ASN A 126 -4.50 0.79 -13.63
CA ASN A 126 -5.21 0.79 -14.91
C ASN A 126 -6.50 1.65 -14.97
N LYS A 127 -6.62 2.73 -14.18
CA LYS A 127 -7.71 3.72 -14.36
C LYS A 127 -7.69 4.37 -15.76
#